data_AF-A0A932Y7C4-F1
#
_entry.id   AF-A0A932Y7C4-F1
#
_cell.length_a   1.000
_cell.length_b   1.000
_cell.length_c   1.000
_cell.angle_alpha   90.00
_cell.angle_beta   90.00
_cell.angle_gamma   90.00
#
_symmetry.space_group_name_H-M   'P 1'
#
loop_
_entity.id
_entity.type
_entity.pdbx_description
1 polymer ?
#
loop_
_entity_poly.entity_id
_entity_poly.type
_entity_poly.pdbx_seq_one_letter_code
_entity_poly.pdbx_strand_id
1 'polypeptide(L)'
;MKTVIVIVIVMVAVLGLGFLLFQQSNQPAGNLPGQGFEIQGAQHTPGCTVGEVPYNSNPPTSGCHDPKPAAWGIYDQTQPDEVLIHNLEHGGIWVSYKPELDPAQVELLKDLAHRYRKIVVEPRSQNDANIALAAWGRLQEFDQYEEASVLRFIEAFYDKGPEKVD
;
A
#
# COMPACT_ATOMS: atom_id res chain seq x y z
N MET A 1 -10.11 -24.09 -42.99
CA MET A 1 -9.07 -23.05 -42.78
C MET A 1 -9.41 -22.06 -41.66
N LYS A 2 -10.58 -21.39 -41.65
CA LYS A 2 -10.91 -20.37 -40.63
C LYS A 2 -10.92 -20.90 -39.19
N THR A 3 -11.49 -22.09 -38.94
CA THR A 3 -11.57 -22.69 -37.59
C THR A 3 -10.20 -23.06 -37.01
N VAL A 4 -9.27 -23.51 -37.86
CA VAL A 4 -7.90 -23.86 -37.44
C VAL A 4 -7.14 -22.59 -37.02
N ILE A 5 -7.33 -21.48 -37.74
CA ILE A 5 -6.70 -20.20 -37.42
C ILE A 5 -7.20 -19.67 -36.07
N VAL A 6 -8.50 -19.78 -35.78
CA VAL A 6 -9.07 -19.34 -34.49
C VAL A 6 -8.52 -20.17 -33.32
N ILE A 7 -8.41 -21.48 -33.46
CA ILE A 7 -7.87 -22.36 -32.41
C ILE A 7 -6.39 -22.03 -32.12
N VAL A 8 -5.60 -21.77 -33.17
CA VAL A 8 -4.19 -21.39 -33.02
C VAL A 8 -4.05 -20.04 -32.30
N ILE A 9 -4.87 -19.05 -32.63
CA ILE A 9 -4.85 -17.74 -31.97
C ILE A 9 -5.22 -17.86 -30.49
N VAL A 10 -6.26 -18.63 -30.16
CA VAL A 10 -6.69 -18.83 -28.77
C VAL A 10 -5.61 -19.56 -27.96
N MET A 11 -4.97 -20.58 -28.52
CA MET A 11 -3.86 -21.29 -27.87
C MET A 11 -2.66 -20.37 -27.62
N VAL A 12 -2.29 -19.53 -28.59
CA VAL A 12 -1.19 -18.57 -28.43
C VAL A 12 -1.53 -17.52 -27.38
N ALA A 13 -2.79 -17.05 -27.31
CA ALA A 13 -3.23 -16.09 -26.30
C ALA A 13 -3.24 -16.70 -24.89
N VAL A 14 -3.70 -17.94 -24.72
CA VAL A 14 -3.70 -18.65 -23.43
C VAL A 14 -2.28 -18.96 -22.98
N LEU A 15 -1.41 -19.40 -23.89
CA LEU A 15 0.01 -19.63 -23.60
C LEU A 15 0.74 -18.32 -23.29
N GLY A 16 0.43 -17.24 -24.01
CA GLY A 16 0.99 -15.90 -23.76
C GLY A 16 0.57 -15.34 -22.42
N LEU A 17 -0.71 -15.45 -22.06
CA LEU A 17 -1.22 -15.03 -20.75
C LEU A 17 -0.64 -15.90 -19.63
N GLY A 18 -0.60 -17.21 -19.80
CA GLY A 18 0.04 -18.12 -18.84
C GLY A 18 1.53 -17.83 -18.64
N PHE A 19 2.25 -17.48 -19.71
CA PHE A 19 3.66 -17.09 -19.66
C PHE A 19 3.87 -15.74 -18.97
N LEU A 20 2.99 -14.76 -19.17
CA LEU A 20 3.02 -13.48 -18.46
C LEU A 20 2.79 -13.67 -16.95
N LEU A 21 1.78 -14.47 -16.59
CA LEU A 21 1.49 -14.80 -15.19
C LEU A 21 2.66 -15.58 -14.55
N PHE A 22 3.31 -16.48 -15.30
CA PHE A 22 4.49 -17.23 -14.84
C PHE A 22 5.74 -16.34 -14.67
N GLN A 23 5.96 -15.37 -15.55
CA GLN A 23 7.05 -14.39 -15.38
C GLN A 23 6.82 -13.48 -14.17
N GLN A 24 5.55 -13.15 -13.89
CA GLN A 24 5.17 -12.39 -12.71
C GLN A 24 5.37 -13.20 -11.43
N SER A 25 5.09 -14.51 -11.44
CA SER A 25 5.30 -15.38 -10.27
C SER A 25 6.77 -15.74 -10.01
N ASN A 26 7.64 -15.66 -11.02
CA ASN A 26 9.06 -16.02 -10.91
C ASN A 26 10.00 -14.84 -10.61
N GLN A 27 9.48 -13.70 -10.13
CA GLN A 27 10.36 -12.66 -9.61
C GLN A 27 11.00 -13.15 -8.30
N PRO A 28 12.34 -13.21 -8.20
CA PRO A 28 13.00 -13.61 -6.96
C PRO A 28 12.62 -12.63 -5.85
N ALA A 29 12.58 -13.10 -4.60
CA ALA A 29 12.27 -12.33 -3.39
C ALA A 29 13.19 -11.10 -3.12
N GLY A 30 14.10 -10.77 -4.04
CA GLY A 30 15.10 -9.72 -3.94
C GLY A 30 14.65 -8.31 -4.35
N ASN A 31 13.48 -8.11 -4.99
CA ASN A 31 12.94 -6.77 -5.28
C ASN A 31 11.52 -6.62 -4.72
N LEU A 32 11.43 -6.42 -3.41
CA LEU A 32 10.19 -5.98 -2.77
C LEU A 32 9.74 -4.62 -3.37
N PRO A 33 8.44 -4.41 -3.61
CA PRO A 33 7.92 -3.15 -4.13
C PRO A 33 8.13 -2.00 -3.12
N GLY A 34 8.14 -0.77 -3.64
CA GLY A 34 8.38 0.43 -2.84
C GLY A 34 9.82 0.59 -2.34
N GLN A 35 10.14 1.82 -1.92
CA GLN A 35 11.37 2.16 -1.24
C GLN A 35 11.33 1.64 0.21
N GLY A 36 12.47 1.11 0.68
CA GLY A 36 12.67 0.78 2.09
C GLY A 36 13.20 1.98 2.86
N PHE A 37 12.70 2.15 4.08
CA PHE A 37 13.14 3.18 5.01
C PHE A 37 13.69 2.54 6.29
N GLU A 38 14.67 3.18 6.92
CA GLU A 38 15.19 2.70 8.21
C GLU A 38 14.08 2.75 9.26
N ILE A 39 13.94 1.68 10.06
CA ILE A 39 12.93 1.63 11.11
C ILE A 39 13.34 2.54 12.26
N GLN A 40 12.50 3.54 12.58
CA GLN A 40 12.75 4.53 13.63
C GLN A 40 12.20 4.11 15.00
N GLY A 41 12.02 2.81 15.22
CA GLY A 41 11.43 2.24 16.43
C GLY A 41 9.93 2.00 16.34
N ALA A 42 9.36 1.56 17.45
CA ALA A 42 7.96 1.14 17.63
C ALA A 42 7.43 1.56 19.01
N GLN A 43 7.99 2.61 19.59
CA GLN A 43 7.54 3.11 20.88
C GLN A 43 6.20 3.82 20.74
N HIS A 44 5.29 3.55 21.67
CA HIS A 44 4.04 4.31 21.79
C HIS A 44 4.18 5.49 22.74
N THR A 45 3.40 6.54 22.52
CA THR A 45 3.23 7.61 23.51
C THR A 45 2.54 7.06 24.78
N PRO A 46 2.88 7.57 25.98
CA PRO A 46 3.84 8.63 26.28
C PRO A 46 5.30 8.13 26.46
N GLY A 47 5.62 6.89 26.08
CA GLY A 47 6.98 6.33 26.18
C GLY A 47 8.00 6.96 25.20
N CYS A 48 7.52 7.78 24.28
CA CYS A 48 8.28 8.62 23.36
C CYS A 48 7.49 9.92 23.10
N THR A 49 8.14 10.91 22.48
CA THR A 49 7.52 12.18 22.07
C THR A 49 7.42 12.25 20.55
N VAL A 50 6.21 12.41 20.01
CA VAL A 50 5.99 12.61 18.57
C VAL A 50 6.73 13.88 18.12
N GLY A 51 7.50 13.78 17.04
CA GLY A 51 8.28 14.89 16.47
C GLY A 51 9.63 15.19 17.14
N GLU A 52 9.97 14.53 18.27
CA GLU A 52 11.32 14.65 18.86
C GLU A 52 12.39 14.06 17.94
N VAL A 53 12.08 12.92 17.30
CA VAL A 53 12.80 12.41 16.14
C VAL A 53 11.89 12.61 14.93
N PRO A 54 12.27 13.43 13.93
CA PRO A 54 11.50 13.58 12.71
C PRO A 54 11.37 12.26 11.95
N TYR A 55 10.19 11.99 11.38
CA TYR A 55 10.00 10.83 10.53
C TYR A 55 10.86 10.91 9.27
N ASN A 56 11.37 9.77 8.81
CA ASN A 56 12.27 9.69 7.65
C ASN A 56 11.58 9.38 6.32
N SER A 57 10.24 9.26 6.31
CA SER A 57 9.41 9.04 5.12
C SER A 57 8.13 9.85 5.19
N ASN A 58 7.47 10.04 4.04
CA ASN A 58 6.21 10.77 3.95
C ASN A 58 5.26 10.08 2.94
N PRO A 59 4.16 9.43 3.39
CA PRO A 59 3.75 9.26 4.79
C PRO A 59 4.78 8.53 5.66
N PRO A 60 4.79 8.78 6.98
CA PRO A 60 5.64 8.05 7.92
C PRO A 60 5.37 6.55 7.91
N THR A 61 6.43 5.74 7.88
CA THR A 61 6.34 4.27 7.79
C THR A 61 6.72 3.54 9.07
N SER A 62 7.27 4.26 10.06
CA SER A 62 7.60 3.77 11.41
C SER A 62 7.92 4.95 12.34
N GLY A 63 8.22 4.68 13.61
CA GLY A 63 8.66 5.69 14.57
C GLY A 63 7.75 5.80 15.79
N CYS A 64 7.95 6.85 16.60
CA CYS A 64 7.12 7.13 17.77
C CYS A 64 5.67 7.39 17.33
N HIS A 65 4.68 6.75 17.94
CA HIS A 65 3.31 6.85 17.46
C HIS A 65 2.24 6.63 18.56
N ASP A 66 0.95 6.80 18.24
CA ASP A 66 -0.14 6.68 19.22
C ASP A 66 -0.36 5.21 19.63
N PRO A 67 -0.63 4.87 20.91
CA PRO A 67 -0.94 3.50 21.32
C PRO A 67 -2.30 2.98 20.81
N LYS A 68 -3.14 3.82 20.20
CA LYS A 68 -4.43 3.44 19.64
C LYS A 68 -4.40 3.61 18.12
N PRO A 69 -4.65 2.53 17.36
CA PRO A 69 -4.79 2.65 15.91
C PRO A 69 -6.10 3.32 15.52
N ALA A 70 -6.15 3.84 14.29
CA ALA A 70 -7.40 4.22 13.65
C ALA A 70 -8.25 2.97 13.37
N ALA A 71 -9.56 3.20 13.20
CA ALA A 71 -10.41 2.18 12.62
C ALA A 71 -9.98 1.89 11.17
N TRP A 72 -10.14 0.65 10.73
CA TRP A 72 -9.91 0.30 9.33
C TRP A 72 -11.01 0.87 8.44
N GLY A 73 -10.67 1.27 7.21
CA GLY A 73 -11.64 1.72 6.23
C GLY A 73 -11.31 3.05 5.58
N ILE A 74 -12.35 3.74 5.13
CA ILE A 74 -12.25 4.96 4.33
C ILE A 74 -12.52 6.16 5.23
N TYR A 75 -11.69 7.19 5.10
CA TYR A 75 -11.84 8.48 5.75
C TYR A 75 -11.97 9.60 4.73
N ASP A 76 -12.88 10.53 5.00
CA ASP A 76 -13.07 11.73 4.16
C ASP A 76 -12.15 12.90 4.57
N GLN A 77 -11.37 12.72 5.65
CA GLN A 77 -10.45 13.71 6.20
C GLN A 77 -9.16 13.02 6.65
N THR A 78 -8.04 13.72 6.51
CA THR A 78 -6.73 13.27 6.98
C THR A 78 -6.76 12.94 8.47
N GLN A 79 -6.30 11.75 8.82
CA GLN A 79 -6.04 11.31 10.18
C GLN A 79 -4.62 11.73 10.61
N PRO A 80 -4.37 11.87 11.92
CA PRO A 80 -3.02 12.13 12.40
C PRO A 80 -2.05 11.00 12.00
N ASP A 81 -0.86 11.35 11.50
CA ASP A 81 0.13 10.39 11.02
C ASP A 81 0.49 9.36 12.12
N GLU A 82 0.64 9.81 13.38
CA GLU A 82 0.95 8.95 14.53
C GLU A 82 -0.14 7.92 14.84
N VAL A 83 -1.39 8.14 14.44
CA VAL A 83 -2.45 7.16 14.61
C VAL A 83 -2.34 6.07 13.53
N LEU A 84 -2.02 6.47 12.30
CA LEU A 84 -1.93 5.56 11.16
C LEU A 84 -0.62 4.75 11.14
N ILE A 85 0.47 5.24 11.73
CA ILE A 85 1.67 4.43 11.95
C ILE A 85 1.35 3.16 12.77
N HIS A 86 0.45 3.25 13.76
CA HIS A 86 0.02 2.06 14.53
C HIS A 86 -0.69 1.04 13.63
N ASN A 87 -1.54 1.49 12.71
CA ASN A 87 -2.16 0.61 11.72
C ASN A 87 -1.09 -0.11 10.88
N LEU A 88 0.01 0.56 10.52
CA LEU A 88 1.13 -0.09 9.83
C LEU A 88 1.84 -1.12 10.72
N GLU A 89 2.00 -0.83 12.02
CA GLU A 89 2.57 -1.76 13.00
C GLU A 89 1.78 -3.09 13.05
N HIS A 90 0.45 -2.99 12.98
CA HIS A 90 -0.50 -4.11 12.90
C HIS A 90 -0.57 -4.81 11.52
N GLY A 91 0.29 -4.43 10.59
CA GLY A 91 0.36 -4.98 9.24
C GLY A 91 -0.67 -4.42 8.27
N GLY A 92 -1.19 -3.23 8.55
CA GLY A 92 -2.07 -2.51 7.65
C GLY A 92 -1.35 -1.88 6.47
N ILE A 93 -2.13 -1.49 5.47
CA ILE A 93 -1.69 -0.63 4.38
C ILE A 93 -2.41 0.70 4.52
N TRP A 94 -1.64 1.79 4.58
CA TRP A 94 -2.16 3.14 4.51
C TRP A 94 -2.06 3.63 3.07
N VAL A 95 -3.23 3.80 2.45
CA VAL A 95 -3.39 4.35 1.11
C VAL A 95 -3.80 5.81 1.26
N SER A 96 -2.93 6.74 0.87
CA SER A 96 -3.25 8.16 0.90
C SER A 96 -3.14 8.78 -0.48
N TYR A 97 -3.92 9.83 -0.73
CA TYR A 97 -3.94 10.52 -2.01
C TYR A 97 -4.09 12.04 -1.86
N LYS A 98 -3.56 12.81 -2.80
CA LYS A 98 -3.78 14.26 -2.84
C LYS A 98 -5.26 14.58 -3.09
N PRO A 99 -5.85 15.58 -2.40
CA PRO A 99 -7.26 15.96 -2.59
C PRO A 99 -7.65 16.26 -4.04
N GLU A 100 -6.69 16.67 -4.87
CA GLU A 100 -6.86 17.02 -6.29
C GLU A 100 -6.80 15.81 -7.24
N LEU A 101 -6.60 14.59 -6.73
CA LEU A 101 -6.57 13.37 -7.54
C LEU A 101 -7.91 13.19 -8.28
N ASP A 102 -7.84 12.66 -9.50
CA ASP A 102 -9.04 12.32 -10.29
C ASP A 102 -10.03 11.48 -9.47
N PRO A 103 -11.30 11.91 -9.33
CA PRO A 103 -12.31 11.19 -8.55
C PRO A 103 -12.48 9.73 -8.96
N ALA A 104 -12.33 9.39 -10.25
CA ALA A 104 -12.42 8.00 -10.70
C ALA A 104 -11.29 7.14 -10.12
N GLN A 105 -10.09 7.71 -9.95
CA GLN A 105 -8.98 7.02 -9.30
C GLN A 105 -9.17 6.92 -7.79
N VAL A 106 -9.75 7.94 -7.15
CA VAL A 106 -10.12 7.89 -5.73
C VAL A 106 -11.07 6.72 -5.45
N GLU A 107 -12.06 6.50 -6.31
CA GLU A 107 -12.98 5.36 -6.15
C GLU A 107 -12.28 4.00 -6.32
N LEU A 108 -11.27 3.88 -7.20
CA LEU A 108 -10.44 2.68 -7.30
C LEU A 108 -9.62 2.43 -6.03
N LEU A 109 -9.10 3.49 -5.39
CA LEU A 109 -8.40 3.38 -4.11
C LEU A 109 -9.35 2.97 -2.98
N LYS A 110 -10.55 3.55 -2.92
CA LYS A 110 -11.57 3.20 -1.92
C LYS A 110 -12.02 1.75 -2.04
N ASP A 111 -12.12 1.21 -3.25
CA ASP A 111 -12.43 -0.20 -3.46
C ASP A 111 -11.40 -1.16 -2.79
N LEU A 112 -10.15 -0.74 -2.60
CA LEU A 112 -9.16 -1.51 -1.83
C LEU A 112 -9.63 -1.76 -0.39
N ALA A 113 -10.22 -0.77 0.27
CA ALA A 113 -10.74 -0.92 1.63
C ALA A 113 -11.94 -1.88 1.73
N HIS A 114 -12.64 -2.11 0.62
CA HIS A 114 -13.71 -3.12 0.56
C HIS A 114 -13.16 -4.53 0.32
N ARG A 115 -12.01 -4.64 -0.36
CA ARG A 115 -11.33 -5.92 -0.64
C ARG A 115 -10.49 -6.43 0.53
N TYR A 116 -9.97 -5.52 1.36
CA TYR A 116 -9.01 -5.84 2.41
C TYR A 116 -9.42 -5.23 3.76
N ARG A 117 -9.36 -6.03 4.83
CA ARG A 117 -9.82 -5.64 6.17
C ARG A 117 -8.85 -4.77 6.96
N LYS A 118 -7.56 -4.74 6.59
CA LYS A 118 -6.51 -3.93 7.24
C LYS A 118 -5.98 -2.82 6.33
N ILE A 119 -6.89 -2.09 5.66
CA ILE A 119 -6.53 -0.94 4.82
C ILE A 119 -7.20 0.32 5.36
N VAL A 120 -6.42 1.40 5.41
CA VAL A 120 -6.93 2.77 5.59
C VAL A 120 -6.78 3.51 4.27
N VAL A 121 -7.83 4.23 3.86
CA VAL A 121 -7.83 5.09 2.68
C VAL A 121 -8.23 6.51 3.08
N GLU A 122 -7.41 7.52 2.77
CA GLU A 122 -7.72 8.91 3.12
C GLU A 122 -7.13 9.96 2.15
N PRO A 123 -7.73 11.16 2.06
CA PRO A 123 -7.06 12.29 1.44
C PRO A 123 -5.94 12.82 2.35
N ARG A 124 -4.80 13.18 1.76
CA ARG A 124 -3.65 13.77 2.45
C ARG A 124 -2.89 14.75 1.54
N SER A 125 -3.06 16.04 1.80
CA SER A 125 -2.42 17.12 1.03
C SER A 125 -0.90 17.17 1.19
N GLN A 126 -0.40 16.61 2.29
CA GLN A 126 1.02 16.56 2.62
C GLN A 126 1.80 15.48 1.84
N ASN A 127 1.14 14.67 1.02
CA ASN A 127 1.84 13.66 0.21
C ASN A 127 2.79 14.32 -0.80
N ASP A 128 3.96 13.71 -1.00
CA ASP A 128 4.90 14.18 -2.03
C ASP A 128 4.36 13.83 -3.43
N ALA A 129 3.96 12.57 -3.64
CA ALA A 129 3.27 12.12 -4.85
C ALA A 129 1.73 12.23 -4.80
N ASN A 130 1.05 11.94 -5.91
CA ASN A 130 -0.42 11.99 -5.99
C ASN A 130 -1.09 10.86 -5.19
N ILE A 131 -0.47 9.69 -5.14
CA ILE A 131 -0.90 8.51 -4.37
C ILE A 131 0.32 7.96 -3.64
N ALA A 132 0.14 7.56 -2.38
CA ALA A 132 1.15 6.89 -1.58
C ALA A 132 0.55 5.66 -0.89
N LEU A 133 1.26 4.55 -0.97
CA LEU A 133 0.98 3.32 -0.23
C LEU A 133 2.09 3.12 0.79
N ALA A 134 1.76 3.22 2.07
CA ALA A 134 2.67 2.98 3.17
C ALA A 134 2.35 1.64 3.87
N ALA A 135 3.41 0.92 4.20
CA ALA A 135 3.44 -0.24 5.08
C ALA A 135 4.62 -0.07 6.06
N TRP A 136 4.73 -0.93 7.08
CA TRP A 136 5.81 -0.80 8.06
C TRP A 136 7.20 -0.82 7.39
N GLY A 137 7.93 0.30 7.48
CA GLY A 137 9.23 0.53 6.86
C GLY A 137 9.27 0.60 5.32
N ARG A 138 8.11 0.73 4.66
CA ARG A 138 7.97 0.63 3.20
C ARG A 138 7.00 1.66 2.66
N LEU A 139 7.41 2.36 1.61
CA LEU A 139 6.59 3.36 0.93
C LEU A 139 6.69 3.20 -0.57
N GLN A 140 5.56 3.19 -1.25
CA GLN A 140 5.50 3.27 -2.70
C GLN A 140 4.61 4.42 -3.14
N GLU A 141 5.14 5.23 -4.03
CA GLU A 141 4.51 6.44 -4.52
C GLU A 141 4.12 6.31 -5.99
N PHE A 142 3.04 6.98 -6.38
CA PHE A 142 2.52 6.96 -7.74
C PHE A 142 1.99 8.33 -8.15
N ASP A 143 2.21 8.67 -9.43
CA ASP A 143 1.58 9.84 -10.05
C ASP A 143 0.12 9.56 -10.42
N GLN A 144 -0.22 8.30 -10.68
CA GLN A 144 -1.56 7.83 -11.05
C GLN A 144 -1.76 6.39 -10.58
N TYR A 145 -3.00 5.94 -10.50
CA TYR A 145 -3.36 4.59 -10.07
C TYR A 145 -2.88 3.54 -11.09
N GLU A 146 -2.04 2.63 -10.62
CA GLU A 146 -1.53 1.50 -11.39
C GLU A 146 -1.88 0.19 -10.69
N GLU A 147 -2.99 -0.43 -11.10
CA GLU A 147 -3.57 -1.58 -10.39
C GLU A 147 -2.57 -2.70 -10.10
N ALA A 148 -1.80 -3.14 -11.11
CA ALA A 148 -0.84 -4.23 -10.93
C ALA A 148 0.25 -3.89 -9.89
N SER A 149 0.72 -2.64 -9.88
CA SER A 149 1.76 -2.18 -8.95
C SER A 149 1.21 -2.01 -7.53
N VAL A 150 -0.01 -1.46 -7.40
CA VAL A 150 -0.73 -1.31 -6.13
C VAL A 150 -1.00 -2.68 -5.50
N LEU A 151 -1.55 -3.62 -6.25
CA LEU A 151 -1.83 -4.97 -5.74
C LEU A 151 -0.55 -5.69 -5.35
N ARG A 152 0.53 -5.57 -6.14
CA ARG A 152 1.83 -6.14 -5.78
C ARG A 152 2.36 -5.59 -4.46
N PHE A 153 2.19 -4.30 -4.17
CA PHE A 153 2.57 -3.72 -2.88
C PHE A 153 1.76 -4.30 -1.73
N ILE A 154 0.43 -4.37 -1.89
CA ILE A 154 -0.47 -4.91 -0.88
C ILE A 154 -0.13 -6.38 -0.60
N GLU A 155 0.00 -7.23 -1.62
CA GLU A 155 0.40 -8.64 -1.45
C GLU A 155 1.78 -8.80 -0.77
N ALA A 156 2.68 -7.85 -1.02
CA ALA A 156 4.02 -7.88 -0.43
C ALA A 156 4.00 -7.55 1.07
N PHE A 157 3.07 -6.75 1.59
CA PHE A 157 3.16 -6.21 2.96
C PHE A 157 1.92 -6.36 3.83
N TYR A 158 0.76 -6.67 3.25
CA TYR A 158 -0.48 -6.87 3.99
C TYR A 158 -0.33 -7.97 5.04
N ASP A 159 -0.70 -7.66 6.28
CA ASP A 159 -0.60 -8.51 7.47
C ASP A 159 0.85 -8.89 7.88
N LYS A 160 1.84 -8.13 7.39
CA LYS A 160 3.28 -8.37 7.66
C LYS A 160 3.93 -7.33 8.58
N GLY A 161 3.12 -6.59 9.32
CA GLY A 161 3.62 -5.69 10.37
C GLY A 161 4.28 -6.45 11.51
N PRO A 162 5.13 -5.75 12.30
CA PRO A 162 5.89 -6.33 13.42
C PRO A 162 5.00 -6.80 14.58
N GLU A 163 3.85 -6.16 14.82
CA GLU A 163 2.90 -6.59 15.84
C GLU A 163 1.79 -7.44 15.22
N LYS A 164 1.58 -8.63 15.80
CA LYS A 164 0.56 -9.56 15.34
C LYS A 164 -0.71 -9.35 16.13
N VAL A 165 -1.75 -8.96 15.42
CA VAL A 165 -3.12 -8.85 15.92
C VAL A 165 -4.00 -9.80 15.13
N ASP A 166 -4.77 -10.59 15.88
CA ASP A 166 -5.68 -11.64 15.39
C ASP A 166 -6.87 -11.10 14.57
#